data_AF-A0A139W9Q2-F1
#
_entry.id   AF-A0A139W9Q2-F1
#
_cell.length_a   1.000
_cell.length_b   1.000
_cell.length_c   1.000
_cell.angle_alpha   90.00
_cell.angle_beta   90.00
_cell.angle_gamma   90.00
#
_symmetry.space_group_name_H-M   'P 1'
#
loop_
_entity.id
_entity.type
_entity.pdbx_description
1 polymer ?
#
loop_
_entity_poly.entity_id
_entity_poly.type
_entity_poly.pdbx_seq_one_letter_code
_entity_poly.pdbx_strand_id
1 'polypeptide(L)'
;MDKFVIRDLSRNTVPATISAPVPSVATVATDSGSEPEEETYNDSHEGVLLKRKKRIRNVFKQKFKKSWITKDNKKWLTEIPATGQAQCNVCNKTLVGGITHINRHGNSRSHIKKIKCLGATPQIATLMTETTEKKRLKDGVKQAEIKMIMFLAEHNLPFRLLEHLPKFLASVCYDSEIAKHLQCSRKKADNASICLLWDVCAIL
;
A
#
# COMPACT_ATOMS: atom_id res chain seq x y z
N MET A 1 -49.83 -8.90 36.96
CA MET A 1 -48.55 -9.36 37.53
C MET A 1 -47.44 -8.55 36.89
N ASP A 2 -46.57 -8.02 37.76
CA ASP A 2 -45.19 -7.57 37.56
C ASP A 2 -44.85 -6.39 36.65
N LYS A 3 -44.53 -5.30 37.38
CA LYS A 3 -43.93 -4.04 36.98
C LYS A 3 -42.44 -4.25 36.71
N PHE A 4 -41.90 -3.64 35.66
CA PHE A 4 -40.46 -3.36 35.60
C PHE A 4 -40.21 -1.90 35.24
N VAL A 5 -39.53 -1.24 36.17
CA VAL A 5 -39.20 0.18 36.27
C VAL A 5 -37.87 0.40 35.54
N ILE A 6 -37.81 1.35 34.60
CA ILE A 6 -36.53 1.89 34.11
C ILE A 6 -36.36 3.27 34.71
N ARG A 7 -35.28 3.42 35.47
CA ARG A 7 -34.90 4.58 36.27
C ARG A 7 -33.72 5.25 35.57
N ASP A 8 -33.95 6.47 35.10
CA ASP A 8 -32.91 7.39 34.62
C ASP A 8 -31.93 7.75 35.74
N LEU A 9 -30.63 7.75 35.44
CA LEU A 9 -29.63 8.48 36.21
C LEU A 9 -28.50 9.02 35.30
N SER A 10 -28.64 10.29 34.97
CA SER A 10 -27.54 11.20 34.67
C SER A 10 -26.79 11.56 35.96
N ARG A 11 -25.47 11.34 36.02
CA ARG A 11 -24.48 12.42 36.32
C ARG A 11 -23.01 11.96 36.24
N ASN A 12 -22.22 12.88 35.70
CA ASN A 12 -20.76 12.99 35.60
C ASN A 12 -19.97 12.61 36.87
N THR A 13 -18.73 12.14 36.66
CA THR A 13 -17.52 12.63 37.36
C THR A 13 -16.26 12.30 36.55
N VAL A 14 -15.26 13.16 36.68
CA VAL A 14 -14.14 13.43 35.75
C VAL A 14 -12.79 12.95 36.38
N PRO A 15 -11.58 13.20 35.82
CA PRO A 15 -10.52 12.20 35.59
C PRO A 15 -9.33 12.26 36.58
N ALA A 16 -8.35 11.35 36.42
CA ALA A 16 -7.09 11.36 37.17
C ALA A 16 -5.84 11.49 36.26
N THR A 17 -4.98 12.44 36.63
CA THR A 17 -3.74 12.92 36.00
C THR A 17 -2.52 12.50 36.82
N ILE A 18 -1.37 12.19 36.18
CA ILE A 18 0.02 12.35 36.71
C ILE A 18 0.95 12.40 35.47
N SER A 19 2.01 13.20 35.27
CA SER A 19 2.52 14.50 35.75
C SER A 19 3.62 14.93 34.75
N ALA A 20 3.88 16.24 34.65
CA ALA A 20 4.87 16.91 33.78
C ALA A 20 6.34 16.79 34.34
N PRO A 21 7.39 17.41 33.73
CA PRO A 21 7.56 18.88 33.64
C PRO A 21 8.13 19.46 32.33
N VAL A 22 7.85 20.75 32.15
CA VAL A 22 8.31 21.76 31.15
C VAL A 22 9.72 22.31 31.52
N PRO A 23 10.44 23.09 30.67
CA PRO A 23 10.19 24.55 30.41
C PRO A 23 10.34 24.96 28.92
N SER A 24 9.46 25.80 28.33
CA SER A 24 9.40 27.29 28.31
C SER A 24 10.39 27.97 27.34
N VAL A 25 10.10 29.03 26.56
CA VAL A 25 8.91 29.90 26.32
C VAL A 25 9.23 30.86 25.15
N ALA A 26 8.18 31.46 24.57
CA ALA A 26 8.04 32.73 23.79
C ALA A 26 8.75 32.87 22.43
N THR A 27 8.07 33.11 21.28
CA THR A 27 7.23 34.27 20.82
C THR A 27 8.05 35.57 20.71
N VAL A 28 7.95 36.43 19.68
CA VAL A 28 6.78 37.20 19.21
C VAL A 28 7.07 37.82 17.81
N ALA A 29 5.98 38.21 17.17
CA ALA A 29 5.71 38.83 15.88
C ALA A 29 6.51 40.09 15.43
N THR A 30 6.38 40.30 14.11
CA THR A 30 6.68 41.44 13.25
C THR A 30 5.68 42.60 13.40
N ASP A 31 6.13 43.86 13.36
CA ASP A 31 5.44 44.97 12.66
C ASP A 31 6.33 46.21 12.42
N SER A 32 6.17 46.78 11.22
CA SER A 32 6.31 48.16 10.70
C SER A 32 7.35 49.19 11.22
N GLY A 33 8.23 49.61 10.30
CA GLY A 33 8.20 50.96 9.70
C GLY A 33 8.91 52.13 10.40
N SER A 34 10.03 52.60 9.84
CA SER A 34 10.33 54.04 9.58
C SER A 34 11.72 54.20 8.91
N GLU A 35 11.75 54.95 7.80
CA GLU A 35 12.96 55.57 7.22
C GLU A 35 13.57 56.59 8.18
N PRO A 36 14.89 56.84 8.06
CA PRO A 36 15.28 58.11 7.45
C PRO A 36 16.39 57.98 6.38
N GLU A 37 16.26 58.84 5.37
CA GLU A 37 17.28 59.19 4.38
C GLU A 37 18.40 60.02 5.03
N GLU A 38 19.67 59.74 4.70
CA GLU A 38 20.68 60.75 4.29
C GLU A 38 22.01 60.11 3.86
N GLU A 39 22.20 60.11 2.54
CA GLU A 39 23.37 60.51 1.75
C GLU A 39 24.85 60.24 2.15
N THR A 40 25.55 59.78 1.11
CA THR A 40 26.97 60.02 0.71
C THR A 40 28.10 59.23 1.36
N TYR A 41 28.75 58.36 0.56
CA TYR A 41 29.99 58.70 -0.18
C TYR A 41 30.65 57.40 -0.68
N ASN A 42 30.81 57.28 -2.00
CA ASN A 42 31.45 56.14 -2.65
C ASN A 42 32.97 56.16 -2.43
N ASP A 43 33.56 55.04 -2.00
CA ASP A 43 34.97 54.76 -2.29
C ASP A 43 35.13 53.32 -2.79
N SER A 44 35.65 53.24 -4.01
CA SER A 44 35.75 52.07 -4.84
C SER A 44 37.06 51.35 -4.56
N HIS A 45 37.04 50.32 -3.72
CA HIS A 45 38.11 49.33 -3.70
C HIS A 45 37.66 48.05 -4.42
N GLU A 46 37.97 48.04 -5.71
CA GLU A 46 37.77 46.96 -6.67
C GLU A 46 38.67 45.74 -6.32
N GLY A 47 38.16 44.87 -5.44
CA GLY A 47 38.76 43.59 -5.12
C GLY A 47 38.25 42.49 -6.06
N VAL A 48 38.94 42.27 -7.19
CA VAL A 48 38.64 41.16 -8.11
C VAL A 48 38.79 39.82 -7.38
N LEU A 49 37.67 39.19 -6.99
CA LEU A 49 37.63 37.80 -6.54
C LEU A 49 37.88 36.86 -7.73
N LEU A 50 39.15 36.63 -8.06
CA LEU A 50 39.53 35.58 -9.00
C LEU A 50 39.14 34.20 -8.43
N LYS A 51 37.99 33.69 -8.87
CA LYS A 51 37.50 32.33 -8.58
C LYS A 51 38.59 31.33 -8.97
N ARG A 52 39.23 30.71 -7.98
CA ARG A 52 40.28 29.70 -8.17
C ARG A 52 39.74 28.55 -9.03
N LYS A 53 40.20 28.47 -10.28
CA LYS A 53 39.81 27.42 -11.24
C LYS A 53 40.24 26.06 -10.67
N LYS A 54 39.28 25.24 -10.22
CA LYS A 54 39.57 23.88 -9.72
C LYS A 54 40.21 23.08 -10.85
N ARG A 55 41.44 22.59 -10.64
CA ARG A 55 42.09 21.63 -11.54
C ARG A 55 41.19 20.39 -11.68
N ILE A 56 40.68 20.15 -12.88
CA ILE A 56 39.99 18.90 -13.21
C ILE A 56 41.05 17.81 -13.23
N ARG A 57 41.08 16.97 -12.20
CA ARG A 57 41.92 15.77 -12.21
C ARG A 57 41.24 14.74 -13.11
N ASN A 58 41.96 14.25 -14.11
CA ASN A 58 41.51 13.11 -14.91
C ASN A 58 41.45 11.88 -14.00
N VAL A 59 40.24 11.51 -13.58
CA VAL A 59 40.02 10.31 -12.77
C VAL A 59 39.99 9.12 -13.71
N PHE A 60 40.95 8.20 -13.56
CA PHE A 60 40.96 6.94 -14.29
C PHE A 60 39.68 6.15 -14.00
N LYS A 61 38.89 5.87 -15.04
CA LYS A 61 37.68 5.04 -14.94
C LYS A 61 38.07 3.58 -15.01
N GLN A 62 38.06 2.91 -13.87
CA GLN A 62 38.38 1.48 -13.81
C GLN A 62 37.31 0.65 -14.51
N LYS A 63 37.73 -0.23 -15.42
CA LYS A 63 36.85 -1.23 -16.05
C LYS A 63 36.50 -2.33 -15.05
N PHE A 64 35.33 -2.94 -15.22
CA PHE A 64 34.90 -4.07 -14.40
C PHE A 64 35.86 -5.25 -14.55
N LYS A 65 36.12 -5.96 -13.45
CA LYS A 65 36.90 -7.20 -13.45
C LYS A 65 36.02 -8.35 -12.99
N LYS A 66 36.01 -9.45 -13.75
CA LYS A 66 35.28 -10.68 -13.40
C LYS A 66 35.69 -11.25 -12.03
N SER A 67 36.93 -11.01 -11.60
CA SER A 67 37.42 -11.42 -10.28
C SER A 67 36.70 -10.74 -9.10
N TRP A 68 35.92 -9.69 -9.34
CA TRP A 68 35.10 -9.05 -8.31
C TRP A 68 33.78 -9.78 -8.04
N ILE A 69 33.42 -10.75 -8.89
CA ILE A 69 32.26 -11.62 -8.68
C ILE A 69 32.67 -12.71 -7.68
N THR A 70 32.21 -12.56 -6.45
CA THR A 70 32.32 -13.51 -5.34
C THR A 70 31.03 -14.32 -5.22
N LYS A 71 31.04 -15.43 -4.48
CA LYS A 71 29.83 -16.27 -4.24
C LYS A 71 28.64 -15.45 -3.72
N ASP A 72 28.90 -14.45 -2.87
CA ASP A 72 27.85 -13.67 -2.19
C ASP A 72 27.18 -12.62 -3.10
N ASN A 73 27.97 -11.95 -3.96
CA ASN A 73 27.48 -10.88 -4.82
C ASN A 73 27.04 -11.36 -6.21
N LYS A 74 27.36 -12.61 -6.60
CA LYS A 74 26.96 -13.23 -7.88
C LYS A 74 25.45 -13.20 -8.13
N LYS A 75 24.64 -13.21 -7.06
CA LYS A 75 23.17 -13.22 -7.17
C LYS A 75 22.60 -11.93 -7.75
N TRP A 76 23.31 -10.80 -7.62
CA TRP A 76 22.79 -9.49 -7.99
C TRP A 76 23.74 -8.65 -8.84
N LEU A 77 25.03 -8.99 -8.89
CA LEU A 77 26.06 -8.26 -9.63
C LEU A 77 26.31 -8.92 -10.99
N THR A 78 26.19 -8.13 -12.05
CA THR A 78 26.42 -8.55 -13.44
C THR A 78 27.33 -7.56 -14.17
N GLU A 79 27.95 -8.02 -15.25
CA GLU A 79 28.70 -7.16 -16.18
C GLU A 79 27.78 -6.73 -17.32
N ILE A 80 27.86 -5.47 -17.72
CA ILE A 80 27.23 -4.97 -18.94
C ILE A 80 28.21 -5.18 -20.11
N PRO A 81 27.94 -6.06 -21.08
CA PRO A 81 28.86 -6.32 -22.19
C PRO A 81 29.18 -5.08 -23.04
N ALA A 82 28.21 -4.18 -23.19
CA ALA A 82 28.35 -2.98 -24.01
C ALA A 82 29.30 -1.92 -23.41
N THR A 83 29.32 -1.77 -22.08
CA THR A 83 30.09 -0.69 -21.42
C THR A 83 31.25 -1.21 -20.57
N GLY A 84 31.31 -2.51 -20.30
CA GLY A 84 32.30 -3.11 -19.39
C GLY A 84 32.17 -2.61 -17.95
N GLN A 85 30.96 -2.20 -17.55
CA GLN A 85 30.64 -1.70 -16.21
C GLN A 85 29.88 -2.75 -15.41
N ALA A 86 29.97 -2.66 -14.08
CA ALA A 86 29.13 -3.45 -13.19
C ALA A 86 27.70 -2.92 -13.17
N GLN A 87 26.72 -3.81 -13.12
CA GLN A 87 25.31 -3.51 -12.90
C GLN A 87 24.77 -4.34 -11.73
N CYS A 88 23.84 -3.74 -10.99
CA CYS A 88 23.05 -4.45 -10.00
C CYS A 88 21.65 -4.72 -10.54
N ASN A 89 21.27 -5.99 -10.69
CA ASN A 89 19.95 -6.41 -11.17
C ASN A 89 18.84 -6.12 -10.14
N VAL A 90 19.17 -6.14 -8.85
CA VAL A 90 18.19 -5.85 -7.79
C VAL A 90 17.87 -4.35 -7.74
N CYS A 91 18.89 -3.51 -7.94
CA CYS A 91 18.73 -2.06 -7.85
C CYS A 91 18.44 -1.40 -9.18
N ASN A 92 18.67 -2.07 -10.31
CA ASN A 92 18.69 -1.54 -11.67
C ASN A 92 19.61 -0.32 -11.78
N LYS A 93 20.82 -0.42 -11.21
CA LYS A 93 21.80 0.67 -11.19
C LYS A 93 23.15 0.18 -11.72
N THR A 94 23.75 1.01 -12.58
CA THR A 94 25.13 0.85 -13.01
C THR A 94 26.06 1.34 -11.91
N LEU A 95 27.02 0.50 -11.51
CA LEU A 95 28.00 0.80 -10.47
C LEU A 95 29.27 1.29 -11.13
N VAL A 96 29.60 2.56 -10.87
CA VAL A 96 30.79 3.20 -11.42
C VAL A 96 31.91 3.18 -10.38
N GLY A 97 33.03 2.54 -10.73
CA GLY A 97 34.27 2.50 -9.94
C GLY A 97 34.66 1.08 -9.52
N GLY A 98 35.56 1.00 -8.53
CA GLY A 98 36.19 -0.25 -8.15
C GLY A 98 35.36 -1.15 -7.22
N ILE A 99 36.00 -2.23 -6.77
CA ILE A 99 35.43 -3.22 -5.84
C ILE A 99 34.84 -2.60 -4.56
N THR A 100 35.42 -1.50 -4.07
CA THR A 100 34.94 -0.78 -2.87
C THR A 100 33.53 -0.21 -3.08
N HIS A 101 33.22 0.32 -4.27
CA HIS A 101 31.88 0.82 -4.59
C HIS A 101 30.86 -0.30 -4.68
N ILE A 102 31.27 -1.48 -5.18
CA ILE A 102 30.43 -2.68 -5.24
C ILE A 102 30.09 -3.15 -3.83
N ASN A 103 31.09 -3.25 -2.94
CA ASN A 103 30.87 -3.65 -1.55
C ASN A 103 30.00 -2.63 -0.79
N ARG A 104 30.26 -1.33 -0.97
CA ARG A 104 29.43 -0.26 -0.39
C ARG A 104 27.99 -0.33 -0.90
N HIS A 105 27.79 -0.67 -2.17
CA HIS A 105 26.46 -0.85 -2.75
C HIS A 105 25.72 -2.02 -2.11
N GLY A 106 26.36 -3.19 -2.00
CA GLY A 106 25.77 -4.38 -1.36
C GLY A 106 25.32 -4.11 0.08
N ASN A 107 26.11 -3.32 0.82
CA ASN A 107 25.80 -2.93 2.20
C ASN A 107 24.84 -1.74 2.31
N SER A 108 24.39 -1.16 1.20
CA SER A 108 23.51 0.01 1.23
C SER A 108 22.10 -0.38 1.69
N ARG A 109 21.48 0.49 2.50
CA ARG A 109 20.11 0.29 3.01
C ARG A 109 19.11 0.04 1.87
N SER A 110 19.25 0.76 0.75
CA SER A 110 18.38 0.59 -0.41
C SER A 110 18.50 -0.80 -1.03
N HIS A 111 19.72 -1.31 -1.18
CA HIS A 111 19.96 -2.63 -1.73
C HIS A 111 19.40 -3.73 -0.82
N ILE A 112 19.73 -3.67 0.48
CA ILE A 112 19.27 -4.64 1.48
C ILE A 112 17.73 -4.67 1.55
N LYS A 113 17.07 -3.50 1.55
CA LYS A 113 15.60 -3.43 1.53
C LYS A 113 15.02 -4.12 0.31
N LYS A 114 15.56 -3.86 -0.90
CA LYS A 114 15.07 -4.50 -2.13
C LYS A 114 15.27 -6.01 -2.13
N ILE A 115 16.44 -6.51 -1.69
CA ILE A 115 16.66 -7.97 -1.54
C ILE A 115 15.62 -8.59 -0.60
N LYS A 116 15.36 -7.96 0.55
CA LYS A 116 14.37 -8.44 1.51
C LYS A 116 12.96 -8.46 0.91
N CYS A 117 12.56 -7.41 0.19
CA CYS A 117 11.28 -7.36 -0.49
C CYS A 117 11.14 -8.44 -1.56
N LEU A 118 12.18 -8.69 -2.37
CA LEU A 118 12.17 -9.72 -3.41
C LEU A 118 11.98 -11.13 -2.84
N GLY A 119 12.53 -11.41 -1.65
CA GLY A 119 12.32 -12.70 -0.98
C GLY A 119 10.92 -12.89 -0.38
N ALA A 120 10.20 -11.80 -0.12
CA ALA A 120 8.86 -11.84 0.48
C ALA A 120 7.74 -11.87 -0.57
N THR A 121 8.00 -11.40 -1.79
CA THR A 121 7.00 -11.38 -2.87
C THR A 121 6.98 -12.72 -3.63
N PRO A 122 5.84 -13.44 -3.67
CA PRO A 122 5.72 -14.62 -4.53
C PRO A 122 5.74 -14.24 -6.00
N GLN A 123 6.15 -15.19 -6.84
CA GLN A 123 6.24 -15.00 -8.28
C GLN A 123 4.86 -14.65 -8.88
N ILE A 124 4.83 -13.68 -9.79
CA ILE A 124 3.59 -13.16 -10.41
C ILE A 124 2.76 -14.28 -11.04
N ALA A 125 3.41 -15.27 -11.66
CA ALA A 125 2.73 -16.42 -12.28
C ALA A 125 1.89 -17.25 -11.28
N THR A 126 2.40 -17.44 -10.06
CA THR A 126 1.69 -18.16 -8.99
C THR A 126 0.53 -17.34 -8.44
N LEU A 127 0.70 -16.02 -8.35
CA LEU A 127 -0.39 -15.12 -7.94
C LEU A 127 -1.54 -15.10 -8.97
N MET A 128 -1.25 -15.06 -10.27
CA MET A 128 -2.30 -14.94 -11.29
C MET A 128 -3.20 -16.18 -11.38
N THR A 129 -2.62 -17.37 -11.21
CA THR A 129 -3.36 -18.64 -11.29
C THR A 129 -4.25 -18.85 -10.07
N GLU A 130 -3.71 -18.68 -8.86
CA GLU A 130 -4.50 -18.81 -7.63
C GLU A 130 -5.61 -17.75 -7.51
N THR A 131 -5.35 -16.53 -7.97
CA THR A 131 -6.34 -15.45 -7.90
C THR A 131 -7.48 -15.68 -8.90
N THR A 132 -7.20 -16.26 -10.07
CA THR A 132 -8.21 -16.51 -11.09
C THR A 132 -9.20 -17.57 -10.64
N GLU A 133 -8.75 -18.72 -10.15
CA GLU A 133 -9.64 -19.80 -9.71
C GLU A 133 -10.46 -19.42 -8.47
N LYS A 134 -9.83 -18.78 -7.47
CA LYS A 134 -10.56 -18.27 -6.29
C LYS A 134 -11.59 -17.21 -6.68
N LYS A 135 -11.29 -16.37 -7.67
CA LYS A 135 -12.23 -15.37 -8.19
C LYS A 135 -13.41 -16.04 -8.91
N ARG A 136 -13.16 -17.01 -9.78
CA ARG A 136 -14.21 -17.76 -10.49
C ARG A 136 -15.16 -18.45 -9.52
N LEU A 137 -14.63 -19.08 -8.48
CA LEU A 137 -15.44 -19.69 -7.43
C LEU A 137 -16.33 -18.67 -6.73
N LYS A 138 -15.76 -17.52 -6.30
CA LYS A 138 -16.52 -16.45 -5.65
C LYS A 138 -17.61 -15.87 -6.53
N ASP A 139 -17.34 -15.68 -7.82
CA ASP A 139 -18.32 -15.15 -8.75
C ASP A 139 -19.43 -16.18 -9.05
N GLY A 140 -19.09 -17.47 -9.13
CA GLY A 140 -20.06 -18.56 -9.23
C GLY A 140 -20.98 -18.65 -8.01
N VAL A 141 -20.45 -18.50 -6.79
CA VAL A 141 -21.25 -18.47 -5.55
C VAL A 141 -22.24 -17.31 -5.56
N LYS A 142 -21.80 -16.10 -5.92
CA LYS A 142 -22.70 -14.93 -6.03
C LYS A 142 -23.81 -15.18 -7.05
N GLN A 143 -23.48 -15.73 -8.22
CA GLN A 143 -24.46 -16.01 -9.25
C GLN A 143 -25.51 -17.03 -8.79
N ALA A 144 -25.08 -18.09 -8.10
CA ALA A 144 -25.98 -19.08 -7.53
C ALA A 144 -26.91 -18.48 -6.47
N GLU A 145 -26.40 -17.61 -5.59
CA GLU A 145 -27.21 -16.91 -4.60
C GLU A 145 -28.26 -16.00 -5.24
N ILE A 146 -27.89 -15.23 -6.26
CA ILE A 146 -28.82 -14.35 -6.98
C ILE A 146 -29.91 -15.17 -7.67
N LYS A 147 -29.54 -16.24 -8.39
CA LYS A 147 -30.51 -17.12 -9.05
C LYS A 147 -31.49 -17.75 -8.07
N MET A 148 -31.03 -18.14 -6.88
CA MET A 148 -31.87 -18.69 -5.84
C MET A 148 -32.84 -17.63 -5.28
N ILE A 149 -32.39 -16.39 -5.08
CA ILE A 149 -33.27 -15.28 -4.66
C ILE A 149 -34.31 -14.97 -5.75
N MET A 150 -33.89 -14.92 -7.02
CA MET A 150 -34.78 -14.70 -8.16
C MET A 150 -35.87 -15.78 -8.25
N PHE A 151 -35.49 -17.05 -8.10
CA PHE A 151 -36.45 -18.16 -8.12
C PHE A 151 -37.51 -18.03 -7.01
N LEU A 152 -37.09 -17.66 -5.80
CA LEU A 152 -38.05 -17.44 -4.71
C LEU A 152 -38.96 -16.23 -4.98
N ALA A 153 -38.43 -15.17 -5.58
CA ALA A 153 -39.20 -13.97 -5.93
C ALA A 153 -40.25 -14.26 -7.03
N GLU A 154 -39.84 -14.98 -8.09
CA GLU A 154 -40.69 -15.34 -9.22
C GLU A 154 -41.89 -16.20 -8.80
N HIS A 155 -41.68 -17.11 -7.86
CA HIS A 155 -42.73 -17.98 -7.34
C HIS A 155 -43.44 -17.45 -6.08
N ASN A 156 -43.16 -16.19 -5.69
CA ASN A 156 -43.70 -15.56 -4.48
C ASN A 156 -43.52 -16.43 -3.20
N LEU A 157 -42.36 -17.07 -3.08
CA LEU A 157 -42.01 -17.94 -1.96
C LEU A 157 -41.40 -17.13 -0.81
N PRO A 158 -41.64 -17.52 0.46
CA PRO A 158 -41.07 -16.80 1.60
C PRO A 158 -39.53 -16.85 1.61
N PHE A 159 -38.87 -15.70 1.66
CA PHE A 159 -37.40 -15.60 1.80
C PHE A 159 -36.83 -16.21 3.09
N ARG A 160 -37.69 -16.63 4.03
CA ARG A 160 -37.30 -17.46 5.19
C ARG A 160 -36.65 -18.78 4.76
N LEU A 161 -37.00 -19.30 3.58
CA LEU A 161 -36.42 -20.55 3.07
C LEU A 161 -34.91 -20.43 2.85
N LEU A 162 -34.38 -19.25 2.55
CA LEU A 162 -32.94 -19.02 2.34
C LEU A 162 -32.06 -19.26 3.56
N GLU A 163 -32.63 -19.39 4.77
CA GLU A 163 -31.86 -19.68 5.98
C GLU A 163 -31.42 -21.16 6.08
N HIS A 164 -32.20 -22.05 5.46
CA HIS A 164 -31.99 -23.50 5.51
C HIS A 164 -31.71 -24.11 4.13
N LEU A 165 -32.23 -23.50 3.07
CA LEU A 165 -32.09 -23.98 1.69
C LEU A 165 -30.62 -24.10 1.23
N PRO A 166 -29.70 -23.15 1.52
CA PRO A 166 -28.30 -23.31 1.15
C PRO A 166 -27.62 -24.49 1.86
N LYS A 167 -27.98 -24.74 3.12
CA LYS A 167 -27.46 -25.87 3.91
C LYS A 167 -27.95 -27.21 3.34
N PHE A 168 -29.21 -27.25 2.91
CA PHE A 168 -29.77 -28.40 2.22
C PHE A 168 -29.07 -28.65 0.87
N LEU A 169 -28.88 -27.61 0.06
CA LEU A 169 -28.17 -27.71 -1.23
C LEU A 169 -26.72 -28.18 -1.08
N ALA A 170 -26.02 -27.72 -0.04
CA ALA A 170 -24.67 -28.21 0.27
C ALA A 170 -24.65 -29.70 0.66
N SER A 171 -25.74 -30.21 1.26
CA SER A 171 -25.87 -31.64 1.61
C SER A 171 -26.23 -32.53 0.41
N VAL A 172 -26.99 -32.00 -0.55
CA VAL A 172 -27.40 -32.73 -1.77
C VAL A 172 -26.28 -32.70 -2.82
N CYS A 173 -25.64 -31.55 -3.01
CA CYS A 173 -24.60 -31.33 -4.02
C CYS A 173 -23.22 -31.25 -3.36
N TYR A 174 -22.72 -32.38 -2.83
CA TYR A 174 -21.45 -32.46 -2.11
C TYR A 174 -20.20 -32.35 -3.00
N ASP A 175 -20.36 -32.58 -4.29
CA ASP A 175 -19.34 -32.52 -5.33
C ASP A 175 -19.02 -31.07 -5.76
N SER A 176 -20.01 -30.20 -5.69
CA SER A 176 -19.88 -28.80 -6.10
C SER A 176 -19.26 -27.95 -5.00
N GLU A 177 -18.06 -27.42 -5.28
CA GLU A 177 -17.40 -26.47 -4.39
C GLU A 177 -18.23 -25.18 -4.23
N ILE A 178 -18.99 -24.79 -5.27
CA ILE A 178 -19.91 -23.64 -5.21
C ILE A 178 -21.03 -23.87 -4.20
N ALA A 179 -21.59 -25.08 -4.14
CA ALA A 179 -22.70 -25.41 -3.23
C ALA A 179 -22.26 -25.36 -1.76
N LYS A 180 -21.02 -25.78 -1.46
CA LYS A 180 -20.47 -25.73 -0.09
C LYS A 180 -20.29 -24.30 0.42
N HIS A 181 -19.91 -23.38 -0.46
CA HIS A 181 -19.68 -21.96 -0.11
C HIS A 181 -20.94 -21.10 -0.21
N LEU A 182 -22.09 -21.68 -0.55
CA LEU A 182 -23.35 -20.95 -0.69
C LEU A 182 -23.83 -20.47 0.69
N GLN A 183 -23.91 -19.15 0.88
CA GLN A 183 -24.34 -18.54 2.14
C GLN A 183 -25.28 -17.37 1.86
N CYS A 184 -26.57 -17.70 1.75
CA CYS A 184 -27.61 -16.69 1.63
C CYS A 184 -28.30 -16.47 2.97
N SER A 185 -28.56 -15.21 3.33
CA SER A 185 -29.31 -14.84 4.52
C SER A 185 -30.40 -13.85 4.13
N ARG A 186 -31.50 -13.82 4.87
CA ARG A 186 -32.67 -12.98 4.55
C ARG A 186 -32.31 -11.51 4.28
N LYS A 187 -31.46 -10.92 5.12
CA LYS A 187 -31.01 -9.51 4.96
C LYS A 187 -30.31 -9.23 3.62
N LYS A 188 -29.66 -10.24 3.04
CA LYS A 188 -29.00 -10.16 1.73
C LYS A 188 -30.01 -10.29 0.58
N ALA A 189 -31.03 -11.11 0.78
CA ALA A 189 -32.11 -11.33 -0.17
C ALA A 189 -33.05 -10.12 -0.26
N ASP A 190 -33.42 -9.53 0.88
CA ASP A 190 -34.28 -8.35 0.92
C ASP A 190 -33.61 -7.18 0.16
N ASN A 191 -32.33 -6.91 0.43
CA ASN A 191 -31.57 -5.87 -0.29
C ASN A 191 -31.43 -6.15 -1.80
N ALA A 192 -31.16 -7.40 -2.20
CA ALA A 192 -31.04 -7.75 -3.61
C ALA A 192 -32.39 -7.66 -4.34
N SER A 193 -33.48 -8.07 -3.69
CA SER A 193 -34.83 -7.97 -4.24
C SER A 193 -35.26 -6.51 -4.44
N ILE A 194 -34.99 -5.62 -3.49
CA ILE A 194 -35.29 -4.18 -3.59
C ILE A 194 -34.55 -3.56 -4.79
N CYS A 195 -33.26 -3.87 -4.98
CA CYS A 195 -32.51 -3.39 -6.13
C CYS A 195 -33.09 -3.91 -7.47
N LEU A 196 -33.43 -5.20 -7.54
CA LEU A 196 -34.00 -5.80 -8.76
C LEU A 196 -35.41 -5.28 -9.07
N LEU A 197 -36.22 -4.99 -8.05
CA LEU A 197 -37.55 -4.39 -8.20
C LEU A 197 -37.49 -2.95 -8.71
N TRP A 198 -36.47 -2.17 -8.32
CA TRP A 198 -36.27 -0.82 -8.86
C TRP A 198 -35.84 -0.83 -10.34
N ASP A 199 -34.97 -1.77 -10.73
CA ASP A 199 -34.55 -1.89 -12.14
C ASP A 199 -35.68 -2.42 -13.04
N VAL A 200 -36.54 -3.32 -12.54
CA VAL A 200 -37.70 -3.83 -13.30
C VAL A 200 -38.81 -2.77 -13.40
N CYS A 201 -39.06 -1.97 -12.36
CA CYS A 201 -40.01 -0.85 -12.43
C CYS A 201 -39.51 0.35 -13.25
N ALA A 202 -38.20 0.46 -13.52
CA ALA A 202 -37.65 1.50 -14.40
C ALA A 202 -37.76 1.16 -15.90
N ILE A 203 -38.08 -0.10 -16.23
CA ILE A 203 -38.15 -0.62 -17.61
C ILE A 203 -39.61 -0.79 -18.09
N LEU A 204 -40.60 -0.63 -17.20
CA LEU A 204 -42.05 -0.63 -17.49
C LEU A 204 -42.61 0.80 -17.42
#